data_AF-A0A959V158-F1
#
_entry.id   AF-A0A959V158-F1
#
_cell.length_a   1.000
_cell.length_b   1.000
_cell.length_c   1.000
_cell.angle_alpha   90.00
_cell.angle_beta   90.00
_cell.angle_gamma   90.00
#
_symmetry.space_group_name_H-M   'P 1'
#
loop_
_entity.id
_entity.type
_entity.pdbx_description
1 polymer ?
#
loop_
_entity_poly.entity_id
_entity_poly.type
_entity_poly.pdbx_seq_one_letter_code
_entity_poly.pdbx_strand_id
1 'polypeptide(L)'
;MPSREHHDRVRAPNVRNEQVRDLTKVLFLDIETVPSTYRWSQLDPMMQQYWDQKTRFRQGSQNMNAADLYREAGIYAEFGRIICIGVGRIEKQADGPHLRVTTLHGDHERDVLERFVDLLDKHYNTDEHWLCGHNGREFDFPFIARRCVVNGLSLPRLLDIAGLKPWEVGHLD
;
A
#
# COMPACT_ATOMS: atom_id res chain seq x y z
N MET A 1 49.98 -13.40 5.71
CA MET A 1 48.72 -13.43 4.92
C MET A 1 47.75 -14.39 5.59
N PRO A 2 46.82 -13.95 6.45
CA PRO A 2 45.73 -14.80 6.90
C PRO A 2 44.49 -14.60 6.00
N SER A 3 43.96 -15.70 5.52
CA SER A 3 42.73 -15.82 4.73
C SER A 3 41.53 -15.30 5.52
N ARG A 4 40.77 -14.37 4.91
CA ARG A 4 39.47 -13.90 5.43
C ARG A 4 38.44 -14.99 5.24
N GLU A 5 37.95 -15.56 6.33
CA GLU A 5 36.70 -16.33 6.33
C GLU A 5 35.55 -15.37 6.03
N HIS A 6 34.92 -15.52 4.86
CA HIS A 6 33.60 -14.97 4.58
C HIS A 6 32.59 -15.76 5.42
N HIS A 7 32.23 -15.21 6.57
CA HIS A 7 31.01 -15.60 7.27
C HIS A 7 29.80 -15.11 6.48
N ASP A 8 29.42 -15.86 5.45
CA ASP A 8 28.05 -15.83 4.94
C ASP A 8 27.15 -16.47 6.00
N ARG A 9 26.68 -15.63 6.92
CA ARG A 9 25.56 -15.99 7.78
C ARG A 9 24.32 -16.05 6.91
N VAL A 10 24.03 -17.24 6.39
CA VAL A 10 22.71 -17.58 5.87
C VAL A 10 21.70 -17.26 6.97
N ARG A 11 20.98 -16.13 6.87
CA ARG A 11 19.83 -15.86 7.73
C ARG A 11 18.87 -17.03 7.54
N ALA A 12 18.53 -17.71 8.63
CA ALA A 12 17.46 -18.70 8.59
C ALA A 12 16.21 -18.03 7.99
N PRO A 13 15.47 -18.73 7.10
CA PRO A 13 14.30 -18.14 6.45
C PRO A 13 13.29 -17.74 7.55
N ASN A 14 12.94 -16.46 7.59
CA ASN A 14 11.87 -15.97 8.46
C ASN A 14 10.54 -16.37 7.83
N VAL A 15 10.13 -17.62 8.08
CA VAL A 15 8.83 -18.12 7.65
C VAL A 15 7.79 -17.47 8.53
N ARG A 16 6.96 -16.60 7.96
CA ARG A 16 5.80 -16.07 8.65
C ARG A 16 4.73 -17.15 8.71
N ASN A 17 4.19 -17.40 9.90
CA ASN A 17 3.09 -18.34 10.09
C ASN A 17 1.77 -17.61 9.83
N GLU A 18 1.06 -17.95 8.74
CA GLU A 18 -0.20 -17.31 8.34
C GLU A 18 -1.33 -17.49 9.38
N GLN A 19 -1.18 -18.43 10.33
CA GLN A 19 -2.01 -18.44 11.53
C GLN A 19 -1.60 -17.31 12.46
N VAL A 20 -2.10 -16.10 12.22
CA VAL A 20 -1.89 -14.98 13.13
C VAL A 20 -2.62 -15.25 14.44
N ARG A 21 -1.85 -15.64 15.46
CA ARG A 21 -2.38 -15.98 16.79
C ARG A 21 -2.65 -14.76 17.67
N ASP A 22 -2.03 -13.62 17.34
CA ASP A 22 -2.19 -12.38 18.11
C ASP A 22 -2.67 -11.24 17.20
N LEU A 23 -3.96 -10.92 17.27
CA LEU A 23 -4.58 -9.83 16.51
C LEU A 23 -4.03 -8.45 16.87
N THR A 24 -3.35 -8.28 18.01
CA THR A 24 -2.67 -7.02 18.34
C THR A 24 -1.48 -6.72 17.45
N LYS A 25 -1.00 -7.71 16.69
CA LYS A 25 0.08 -7.57 15.71
C LYS A 25 -0.43 -7.25 14.30
N VAL A 26 -1.74 -7.16 14.11
CA VAL A 26 -2.35 -6.87 12.81
C VAL A 26 -2.82 -5.41 12.78
N LEU A 27 -2.43 -4.69 11.74
CA LEU A 27 -3.02 -3.43 11.34
C LEU A 27 -4.02 -3.70 10.23
N PHE A 28 -5.30 -3.46 10.50
CA PHE A 28 -6.36 -3.51 9.51
C PHE A 28 -6.42 -2.18 8.79
N LEU A 29 -6.56 -2.18 7.47
CA LEU A 29 -6.64 -0.95 6.70
C LEU A 29 -7.50 -1.08 5.44
N ASP A 30 -7.95 0.08 4.99
CA ASP A 30 -8.69 0.31 3.76
C ASP A 30 -8.34 1.72 3.24
N ILE A 31 -8.26 1.91 1.93
CA ILE A 31 -7.93 3.20 1.31
C ILE A 31 -9.05 3.76 0.45
N GLU A 32 -9.21 5.08 0.51
CA GLU A 32 -10.09 5.82 -0.39
C GLU A 32 -9.26 6.63 -1.38
N THR A 33 -9.60 6.49 -2.67
CA THR A 33 -8.82 7.05 -3.78
C THR A 33 -9.68 7.89 -4.71
N VAL A 34 -9.06 8.87 -5.34
CA VAL A 34 -9.68 9.71 -6.37
C VAL A 34 -8.70 9.90 -7.54
N PRO A 35 -9.16 10.30 -8.73
CA PRO A 35 -8.28 10.75 -9.80
C PRO A 35 -7.29 11.84 -9.32
N SER A 36 -6.06 11.80 -9.82
CA SER A 36 -5.00 12.75 -9.47
C SER A 36 -5.37 14.20 -9.80
N THR A 37 -6.18 14.39 -10.84
CA THR A 37 -6.82 15.66 -11.19
C THR A 37 -8.31 15.43 -11.37
N TYR A 38 -9.14 16.43 -11.07
CA TYR A 38 -10.61 16.25 -11.15
C TYR A 38 -11.10 16.05 -12.58
N ARG A 39 -10.52 16.77 -13.55
CA ARG A 39 -10.91 16.68 -14.97
C ARG A 39 -9.76 16.14 -15.81
N TRP A 40 -10.11 15.31 -16.78
CA TRP A 40 -9.19 14.84 -17.83
C TRP A 40 -8.33 15.96 -18.42
N SER A 41 -8.96 17.10 -18.74
CA SER A 41 -8.28 18.25 -19.35
C SER A 41 -7.25 18.94 -18.45
N GLN A 42 -7.24 18.63 -17.15
CA GLN A 42 -6.26 19.16 -16.18
C GLN A 42 -5.08 18.20 -15.98
N LEU A 43 -5.19 16.96 -16.46
CA LEU A 43 -4.11 16.00 -16.42
C LEU A 43 -2.98 16.47 -17.35
N ASP A 44 -1.73 16.29 -16.91
CA ASP A 44 -0.56 16.61 -17.73
C ASP A 44 -0.63 15.91 -19.11
N PRO A 45 -0.22 16.56 -20.22
CA PRO A 45 -0.33 15.97 -21.56
C PRO A 45 0.34 14.60 -21.70
N MET A 46 1.47 14.37 -21.04
CA MET A 46 2.15 13.07 -21.07
C MET A 46 1.32 12.02 -20.32
N MET A 47 0.74 12.39 -19.18
CA MET A 47 -0.15 11.52 -18.42
C MET A 47 -1.47 11.23 -19.16
N GLN A 48 -1.99 12.17 -19.96
CA GLN A 48 -3.11 11.91 -20.85
C GLN A 48 -2.74 10.84 -21.89
N GLN A 49 -1.56 10.92 -22.52
CA GLN A 49 -1.11 9.90 -23.47
C GLN A 49 -0.97 8.52 -22.81
N TYR A 50 -0.41 8.45 -21.59
CA TYR A 50 -0.30 7.19 -20.87
C TYR A 50 -1.64 6.60 -20.47
N TRP A 51 -2.61 7.45 -20.07
CA TRP A 51 -3.96 6.99 -19.77
C TRP A 51 -4.68 6.45 -21.00
N ASP A 52 -4.57 7.16 -22.12
CA ASP A 52 -5.13 6.73 -23.41
C ASP A 52 -4.59 5.34 -23.79
N GLN A 53 -3.27 5.17 -23.70
CA GLN A 53 -2.62 3.88 -23.97
C GLN A 53 -3.05 2.78 -22.98
N LYS A 54 -3.09 3.09 -21.67
CA LYS A 54 -3.48 2.15 -20.62
C LYS A 54 -4.92 1.65 -20.80
N THR A 55 -5.81 2.52 -21.25
CA THR A 55 -7.24 2.23 -21.38
C THR A 55 -7.66 1.78 -22.78
N ARG A 56 -6.75 1.74 -23.76
CA ARG A 56 -7.03 1.46 -25.17
C ARG A 56 -7.98 0.27 -25.42
N PHE A 57 -7.78 -0.84 -24.72
CA PHE A 57 -8.66 -2.02 -24.85
C PHE A 57 -10.07 -1.77 -24.33
N ARG A 58 -10.21 -1.02 -23.24
CA ARG A 58 -11.49 -0.64 -22.64
C ARG A 58 -12.24 0.37 -23.51
N GLN A 59 -11.52 1.28 -24.16
CA GLN A 59 -12.12 2.24 -25.09
C GLN A 59 -12.89 1.53 -26.20
N GLY A 60 -12.26 0.52 -26.82
CA GLY A 60 -12.89 -0.28 -27.86
C GLY A 60 -14.06 -1.14 -27.35
N SER A 61 -13.91 -1.80 -26.20
CA SER A 61 -14.96 -2.69 -25.68
C SER A 61 -16.17 -1.96 -25.11
N GLN A 62 -15.99 -0.73 -24.60
CA GLN A 62 -17.06 0.07 -23.99
C GLN A 62 -17.59 1.16 -24.91
N ASN A 63 -17.03 1.31 -26.12
CA ASN A 63 -17.34 2.39 -27.06
C ASN A 63 -17.27 3.78 -26.41
N MET A 64 -16.23 4.00 -25.61
CA MET A 64 -15.94 5.22 -24.86
C MET A 64 -14.54 5.73 -25.23
N ASN A 65 -14.33 7.04 -25.18
CA ASN A 65 -12.98 7.59 -25.35
C ASN A 65 -12.21 7.62 -24.02
N ALA A 66 -10.91 7.92 -24.08
CA ALA A 66 -10.06 8.01 -22.90
C ALA A 66 -10.57 8.99 -21.82
N ALA A 67 -11.13 10.13 -22.23
CA ALA A 67 -11.65 11.15 -21.31
C ALA A 67 -12.91 10.67 -20.58
N ASP A 68 -13.79 9.92 -21.24
CA ASP A 68 -14.98 9.32 -20.63
C ASP A 68 -14.59 8.31 -19.54
N LEU A 69 -13.54 7.52 -19.81
CA LEU A 69 -13.03 6.52 -18.87
C LEU A 69 -12.29 7.15 -17.68
N TYR A 70 -11.80 8.38 -17.80
CA TYR A 70 -10.96 9.02 -16.77
C TYR A 70 -11.63 9.16 -15.40
N ARG A 71 -12.97 9.12 -15.34
CA ARG A 71 -13.73 9.06 -14.08
C ARG A 71 -13.29 7.90 -13.16
N GLU A 72 -12.72 6.84 -13.73
CA GLU A 72 -12.25 5.65 -13.03
C GLU A 72 -10.73 5.70 -12.75
N ALA A 73 -10.03 6.78 -13.07
CA ALA A 73 -8.59 6.90 -12.88
C ALA A 73 -8.14 6.68 -11.43
N GLY A 74 -9.02 6.90 -10.45
CA GLY A 74 -8.76 6.64 -9.04
C GLY A 74 -8.33 5.20 -8.73
N ILE A 75 -8.76 4.21 -9.52
CA ILE A 75 -8.40 2.79 -9.28
C ILE A 75 -6.99 2.42 -9.76
N TYR A 76 -6.29 3.34 -10.44
CA TYR A 76 -4.94 3.12 -10.94
C TYR A 76 -3.96 4.01 -10.19
N ALA A 77 -3.01 3.43 -9.47
CA ALA A 77 -2.08 4.20 -8.63
C ALA A 77 -1.25 5.23 -9.41
N GLU A 78 -1.03 5.05 -10.71
CA GLU A 78 -0.33 6.01 -11.56
C GLU A 78 -1.18 7.26 -11.86
N PHE A 79 -2.51 7.13 -11.86
CA PHE A 79 -3.46 8.18 -12.26
C PHE A 79 -4.40 8.64 -11.13
N GLY A 80 -4.35 7.97 -9.99
CA GLY A 80 -5.09 8.29 -8.78
C GLY A 80 -4.21 8.89 -7.68
N ARG A 81 -4.86 9.26 -6.59
CA ARG A 81 -4.24 9.66 -5.33
C ARG A 81 -5.07 9.17 -4.15
N ILE A 82 -4.42 8.90 -3.03
CA ILE A 82 -5.06 8.53 -1.76
C ILE A 82 -5.52 9.81 -1.06
N ILE A 83 -6.76 9.83 -0.59
CA ILE A 83 -7.34 10.92 0.20
C ILE A 83 -7.58 10.53 1.65
N CYS A 84 -7.77 9.25 1.92
CA CYS A 84 -8.00 8.71 3.25
C CYS A 84 -7.39 7.30 3.36
N ILE A 85 -6.83 7.00 4.51
CA ILE A 85 -6.46 5.64 4.93
C ILE A 85 -7.16 5.40 6.25
N GLY A 86 -8.14 4.49 6.26
CA GLY A 86 -8.72 3.97 7.49
C GLY A 86 -7.77 2.95 8.10
N VAL A 87 -7.52 3.04 9.40
CA VAL A 87 -6.71 2.05 10.11
C VAL A 87 -7.38 1.59 11.40
N GLY A 88 -7.34 0.28 11.63
CA GLY A 88 -7.86 -0.40 12.80
C GLY A 88 -6.77 -1.22 13.48
N ARG A 89 -6.68 -1.14 14.82
CA ARG A 89 -5.79 -1.99 15.62
C ARG A 89 -6.47 -2.51 16.86
N ILE A 90 -6.14 -3.74 17.23
CA ILE A 90 -6.63 -4.35 18.47
C ILE A 90 -5.66 -4.01 19.61
N GLU A 91 -6.19 -3.48 20.71
CA GLU A 91 -5.46 -3.25 21.95
C GLU A 91 -5.96 -4.21 23.04
N LYS A 92 -5.03 -4.79 23.82
CA LYS A 92 -5.38 -5.55 25.02
C LYS A 92 -5.71 -4.58 26.15
N GLN A 93 -6.91 -4.68 26.70
CA GLN A 93 -7.33 -3.97 27.90
C GLN A 93 -7.69 -4.97 29.01
N ALA A 94 -7.89 -4.47 30.24
CA ALA A 94 -8.17 -5.31 31.41
C ALA A 94 -9.51 -6.06 31.30
N ASP A 95 -10.48 -5.49 30.57
CA ASP A 95 -11.82 -6.02 30.33
C ASP A 95 -11.94 -6.81 29.01
N GLY A 96 -10.89 -6.84 28.19
CA GLY A 96 -10.86 -7.60 26.94
C GLY A 96 -10.13 -6.88 25.79
N PRO A 97 -10.14 -7.44 24.57
CA PRO A 97 -9.63 -6.78 23.38
C PRO A 97 -10.56 -5.67 22.90
N HIS A 98 -10.01 -4.48 22.63
CA HIS A 98 -10.75 -3.35 22.07
C HIS A 98 -10.23 -3.01 20.68
N LEU A 99 -11.14 -2.73 19.75
CA LEU A 99 -10.79 -2.19 18.44
C LEU A 99 -10.66 -0.67 18.53
N ARG A 100 -9.46 -0.16 18.19
CA ARG A 100 -9.21 1.27 17.98
C ARG A 100 -9.20 1.54 16.49
N VAL A 101 -10.05 2.46 16.05
CA VAL A 101 -10.11 2.91 14.66
C VAL A 101 -9.70 4.38 14.60
N THR A 102 -8.90 4.73 13.61
CA THR A 102 -8.58 6.11 13.26
C THR A 102 -8.45 6.23 11.75
N THR A 103 -8.49 7.45 11.23
CA THR A 103 -8.36 7.74 9.81
C THR A 103 -7.23 8.75 9.61
N LEU A 104 -6.40 8.49 8.60
CA LEU A 104 -5.39 9.42 8.13
C LEU A 104 -5.93 10.06 6.85
N HIS A 105 -6.24 11.35 6.87
CA HIS A 105 -6.81 12.06 5.73
C HIS A 105 -6.29 13.50 5.62
N GLY A 106 -6.45 14.12 4.46
CA GLY A 106 -6.03 15.50 4.22
C GLY A 106 -6.02 15.87 2.73
N ASP A 107 -5.80 17.16 2.45
CA ASP A 107 -5.81 17.70 1.08
C ASP A 107 -4.53 17.36 0.30
N HIS A 108 -3.43 17.18 1.02
CA HIS A 108 -2.12 16.81 0.49
C HIS A 108 -1.85 15.33 0.74
N GLU A 109 -1.84 14.53 -0.33
CA GLU A 109 -1.62 13.07 -0.26
C GLU A 109 -0.30 12.73 0.44
N ARG A 110 0.76 13.50 0.18
CA ARG A 110 2.07 13.27 0.78
C ARG A 110 2.00 13.25 2.31
N ASP A 111 1.27 14.17 2.93
CA ASP A 111 1.14 14.23 4.39
C ASP A 111 0.37 13.02 4.94
N VAL A 112 -0.62 12.51 4.19
CA VAL A 112 -1.36 11.29 4.54
C VAL A 112 -0.43 10.08 4.51
N LEU A 113 0.36 9.95 3.44
CA LEU A 113 1.32 8.87 3.27
C LEU A 113 2.45 8.93 4.30
N GLU A 114 3.03 10.11 4.55
CA GLU A 114 4.11 10.29 5.54
C GLU A 114 3.66 9.84 6.93
N ARG A 115 2.44 10.22 7.36
CA ARG A 115 1.89 9.76 8.65
C ARG A 115 1.66 8.25 8.69
N PHE A 116 1.25 7.66 7.57
CA PHE A 116 1.06 6.21 7.49
C PHE A 116 2.39 5.45 7.52
N VAL A 117 3.39 5.90 6.77
CA VAL A 117 4.76 5.35 6.80
C VAL A 117 5.33 5.46 8.21
N ASP A 118 5.20 6.63 8.85
CA ASP A 118 5.61 6.85 10.24
C ASP A 118 4.94 5.90 11.23
N LEU A 119 3.64 5.62 11.07
CA LEU A 119 2.90 4.66 11.88
C LEU A 119 3.52 3.26 11.73
N LEU A 120 3.79 2.83 10.49
CA LEU A 120 4.37 1.52 10.22
C LEU A 120 5.79 1.39 10.76
N ASP A 121 6.63 2.40 10.53
CA ASP A 121 8.03 2.38 10.95
C ASP A 121 8.20 2.47 12.47
N LYS A 122 7.28 3.13 13.17
CA LYS A 122 7.32 3.24 14.64
C LYS A 122 6.68 2.05 15.36
N HIS A 123 5.58 1.51 14.81
CA HIS A 123 4.74 0.56 15.56
C HIS A 123 4.59 -0.82 14.91
N TYR A 124 4.87 -0.97 13.62
CA TYR A 124 4.66 -2.20 12.84
C TYR A 124 5.89 -2.61 12.02
N ASN A 125 7.07 -2.52 12.62
CA ASN A 125 8.37 -2.62 11.92
C ASN A 125 9.12 -3.95 12.11
N THR A 126 8.48 -4.97 12.70
CA THR A 126 9.09 -6.29 12.99
C THR A 126 8.45 -7.42 12.16
N ASP A 127 9.02 -8.63 12.23
CA ASP A 127 8.51 -9.83 11.55
C ASP A 127 7.19 -10.37 12.08
N GLU A 128 6.80 -9.91 13.27
CA GLU A 128 5.55 -10.33 13.91
C GLU A 128 4.33 -9.56 13.38
N HIS A 129 4.55 -8.40 12.75
CA HIS A 129 3.49 -7.46 12.38
C HIS A 129 2.93 -7.73 10.99
N TRP A 130 1.64 -7.51 10.81
CA TRP A 130 0.92 -7.78 9.56
C TRP A 130 0.05 -6.62 9.14
N LEU A 131 -0.12 -6.44 7.83
CA LEU A 131 -1.20 -5.64 7.25
C LEU A 131 -2.35 -6.57 6.86
N CYS A 132 -3.58 -6.15 7.10
CA CYS A 132 -4.79 -6.85 6.70
C CYS A 132 -5.72 -5.88 6.02
N GLY A 133 -6.28 -6.26 4.88
CA GLY A 133 -7.22 -5.45 4.12
C GLY A 133 -8.02 -6.35 3.19
N HIS A 134 -9.22 -5.95 2.82
CA HIS A 134 -10.07 -6.75 1.94
C HIS A 134 -9.56 -6.66 0.50
N ASN A 135 -9.07 -7.77 -0.05
CA ASN A 135 -8.35 -7.82 -1.31
C ASN A 135 -7.09 -6.92 -1.32
N GLY A 136 -6.49 -6.72 -0.14
CA GLY A 136 -5.41 -5.76 0.05
C GLY A 136 -4.13 -6.13 -0.71
N ARG A 137 -3.90 -7.44 -0.95
CA ARG A 137 -2.76 -7.95 -1.72
C ARG A 137 -2.82 -7.53 -3.19
N GLU A 138 -4.01 -7.41 -3.76
CA GLU A 138 -4.24 -7.06 -5.17
C GLU A 138 -4.49 -5.55 -5.37
N PHE A 139 -4.92 -4.84 -4.31
CA PHE A 139 -5.28 -3.43 -4.40
C PHE A 139 -4.54 -2.53 -3.39
N ASP A 140 -4.96 -2.49 -2.12
CA ASP A 140 -4.53 -1.48 -1.15
C ASP A 140 -3.01 -1.41 -0.97
N PHE A 141 -2.36 -2.54 -0.69
CA PHE A 141 -0.92 -2.58 -0.41
C PHE A 141 -0.06 -2.17 -1.62
N PRO A 142 -0.27 -2.73 -2.83
CA PRO A 142 0.48 -2.27 -4.00
C PRO A 142 0.11 -0.84 -4.40
N PHE A 143 -1.13 -0.37 -4.16
CA PHE A 143 -1.50 1.01 -4.44
C PHE A 143 -0.73 1.98 -3.52
N ILE A 144 -0.75 1.76 -2.20
CA ILE A 144 0.00 2.58 -1.23
C ILE A 144 1.49 2.58 -1.57
N ALA A 145 2.08 1.41 -1.82
CA ALA A 145 3.51 1.31 -2.16
C ALA A 145 3.87 2.14 -3.40
N ARG A 146 3.08 2.06 -4.49
CA ARG A 146 3.30 2.88 -5.69
C ARG A 146 3.14 4.38 -5.39
N ARG A 147 2.15 4.76 -4.58
CA ARG A 147 1.95 6.17 -4.20
C ARG A 147 3.08 6.72 -3.32
N CYS A 148 3.68 5.90 -2.45
CA CYS A 148 4.90 6.27 -1.73
C CYS A 148 6.03 6.58 -2.72
N VAL A 149 6.26 5.73 -3.72
CA VAL A 149 7.29 5.96 -4.75
C VAL A 149 7.02 7.24 -5.54
N VAL A 150 5.77 7.48 -5.97
CA VAL A 150 5.39 8.71 -6.69
C VAL A 150 5.65 9.96 -5.83
N ASN A 151 5.43 9.89 -4.52
CA ASN A 151 5.66 11.01 -3.60
C ASN A 151 7.10 11.06 -3.04
N GLY A 152 8.01 10.21 -3.52
CA GLY A 152 9.42 10.20 -3.10
C GLY A 152 9.64 9.71 -1.66
N LEU A 153 8.74 8.89 -1.12
CA LEU A 153 8.82 8.32 0.22
C LEU A 153 9.47 6.93 0.16
N SER A 154 10.33 6.64 1.14
CA SER A 154 10.87 5.30 1.33
C SER A 154 9.77 4.33 1.72
N LEU A 155 9.84 3.11 1.19
CA LEU A 155 8.87 2.08 1.53
C LEU A 155 9.15 1.55 2.94
N PRO A 156 8.15 1.54 3.84
CA PRO A 156 8.29 0.87 5.12
C PRO A 156 8.39 -0.63 4.87
N ARG A 157 8.99 -1.34 5.82
CA ARG A 157 9.28 -2.78 5.72
C ARG A 157 8.09 -3.65 5.29
N LEU A 158 6.88 -3.32 5.74
CA LEU A 158 5.67 -4.08 5.41
C LEU A 158 5.19 -3.85 3.97
N LEU A 159 5.66 -2.81 3.29
CA LEU A 159 5.33 -2.54 1.88
C LEU A 159 6.50 -2.85 0.94
N ASP A 160 7.74 -2.90 1.45
CA ASP A 160 8.93 -3.29 0.69
C ASP A 160 9.05 -4.82 0.58
N ILE A 161 8.29 -5.39 -0.35
CA ILE A 161 8.18 -6.85 -0.55
C ILE A 161 9.04 -7.37 -1.70
N ALA A 162 9.82 -6.52 -2.35
CA ALA A 162 10.61 -6.91 -3.52
C ALA A 162 11.65 -7.98 -3.15
N GLY A 163 11.63 -9.11 -3.87
CA GLY A 163 12.55 -10.23 -3.64
C GLY A 163 12.20 -11.12 -2.45
N LEU A 164 11.13 -10.82 -1.71
CA LEU A 164 10.61 -11.71 -0.67
C LEU A 164 9.87 -12.91 -1.29
N LYS A 165 9.98 -14.07 -0.66
CA LYS A 165 9.16 -15.23 -0.98
C LYS A 165 7.73 -15.03 -0.44
N PRO A 166 6.71 -15.69 -1.01
CA PRO A 166 5.32 -15.48 -0.59
C PRO A 166 5.09 -15.64 0.93
N TRP A 167 5.78 -16.58 1.58
CA TRP A 167 5.67 -16.83 3.03
C TRP A 167 6.51 -15.87 3.91
N GLU A 168 7.23 -14.93 3.31
CA GLU A 168 7.96 -13.87 4.02
C GLU A 168 7.16 -12.55 4.03
N VAL A 169 6.08 -12.47 3.23
CA VAL A 169 5.24 -11.28 3.07
C VAL A 169 4.25 -11.16 4.23
N GLY A 170 4.22 -9.97 4.84
CA GLY A 170 3.39 -9.66 6.00
C GLY A 170 1.99 -9.17 5.67
N HIS A 171 1.34 -9.75 4.66
CA HIS A 171 0.02 -9.32 4.18
C HIS A 171 -1.01 -10.41 4.41
N LEU A 172 -2.15 -10.06 4.98
CA LEU A 172 -3.33 -10.90 5.15
C LEU A 172 -4.45 -10.36 4.27
N ASP A 173 -5.34 -11.27 3.88
CA ASP A 173 -6.55 -11.03 3.10
C ASP A 173 -7.70 -11.81 3.75
#